data_AF-A0A7H0HYU2-F1
#
_entry.id   AF-A0A7H0HYU2-F1
#
_cell.length_a   1.000
_cell.length_b   1.000
_cell.length_c   1.000
_cell.angle_alpha   90.00
_cell.angle_beta   90.00
_cell.angle_gamma   90.00
#
_symmetry.space_group_name_H-M   'P 1'
#
loop_
_entity.id
_entity.type
_entity.pdbx_description
1 polymer ?
#
loop_
_entity_poly.entity_id
_entity_poly.type
_entity_poly.pdbx_seq_one_letter_code
_entity_poly.pdbx_strand_id
1 'polypeptide(L)'
;MAFTRATGKHRAPSRLTRRSANLAGVATLATAGVLATLASPAVAADAEAAASAEDTGLTPIVSMGSLADEIADQAAAQKREAAEAAARAEAKAEAEAEAKRKAEARAKEIREAKERAAREAERKRLNAFRLPVAGSHVTTGYQTGGSLWSSGSHSGVDFRAASGTTVVSVGSGTVVEAGWGGAYGNNIVIRMNDGTYTQYGHLSSIAVSVGQQVTPGQQIGLSGSTGNSTGPHLHFEARTTAEYGSDMNPVAYLRARGVSV
;
A
#
# COMPACT_ATOMS: atom_id res chain seq x y z
N MET A 1 59.86 -8.01 -17.97
CA MET A 1 59.63 -6.86 -18.87
C MET A 1 58.47 -6.06 -18.30
N ALA A 2 58.77 -4.83 -17.88
CA ALA A 2 57.81 -3.88 -17.32
C ALA A 2 57.19 -3.06 -18.46
N PHE A 3 55.87 -2.88 -18.45
CA PHE A 3 55.20 -1.80 -19.18
C PHE A 3 54.34 -1.02 -18.19
N THR A 4 54.70 0.26 -18.04
CA THR A 4 54.08 1.26 -17.19
C THR A 4 53.35 2.31 -18.03
N ARG A 5 52.20 2.78 -17.49
CA ARG A 5 51.44 4.02 -17.77
C ARG A 5 50.62 4.07 -19.08
N ALA A 6 49.43 4.67 -19.11
CA ALA A 6 49.09 6.00 -18.58
C ALA A 6 47.70 6.16 -17.91
N THR A 7 47.69 7.09 -16.96
CA THR A 7 46.52 7.63 -16.23
C THR A 7 45.82 8.72 -17.07
N GLY A 8 44.57 8.48 -17.45
CA GLY A 8 43.68 9.47 -18.07
C GLY A 8 42.82 10.20 -17.04
N LYS A 9 42.92 11.53 -17.02
CA LYS A 9 42.19 12.46 -16.15
C LYS A 9 40.72 12.65 -16.58
N HIS A 10 39.84 12.62 -15.59
CA HIS A 10 38.56 13.34 -15.39
C HIS A 10 37.66 13.69 -16.59
N ARG A 11 36.40 13.22 -16.52
CA ARG A 11 35.22 14.11 -16.56
C ARG A 11 33.98 13.39 -16.00
N ALA A 12 33.46 13.87 -14.87
CA ALA A 12 32.12 13.55 -14.40
C ALA A 12 31.12 14.55 -15.00
N PRO A 13 29.96 14.11 -15.51
CA PRO A 13 28.86 15.02 -15.77
C PRO A 13 27.97 15.21 -14.52
N SER A 14 27.55 16.46 -14.40
CA SER A 14 26.91 17.18 -13.30
C SER A 14 25.57 16.63 -12.80
N ARG A 15 25.34 16.79 -11.49
CA ARG A 15 24.00 16.85 -10.88
C ARG A 15 23.19 17.97 -11.53
N LEU A 16 22.02 17.63 -12.09
CA LEU A 16 21.00 18.60 -12.45
C LEU A 16 20.15 18.90 -11.21
N THR A 17 20.38 20.07 -10.63
CA THR A 17 19.47 20.75 -9.72
C THR A 17 18.36 21.41 -10.54
N ARG A 18 17.09 21.12 -10.24
CA ARG A 18 15.98 22.02 -10.59
C ARG A 18 15.53 22.75 -9.33
N ARG A 19 15.81 24.06 -9.32
CA ARG A 19 15.10 25.07 -8.53
C ARG A 19 14.23 25.88 -9.49
N SER A 20 12.94 25.95 -9.18
CA SER A 20 12.00 27.03 -9.54
C SER A 20 10.80 26.82 -8.59
N ALA A 21 10.73 27.50 -7.45
CA ALA A 21 10.31 28.89 -7.25
C ALA A 21 8.86 29.16 -7.71
N ASN A 22 8.05 29.52 -6.70
CA ASN A 22 6.83 30.33 -6.73
C ASN A 22 5.49 29.64 -6.99
N LEU A 23 4.72 29.43 -5.92
CA LEU A 23 3.50 30.22 -5.75
C LEU A 23 3.17 30.38 -4.25
N ALA A 24 3.10 31.63 -3.83
CA ALA A 24 2.54 32.06 -2.57
C ALA A 24 1.03 31.74 -2.55
N GLY A 25 0.59 31.10 -1.48
CA GLY A 25 -0.82 30.92 -1.14
C GLY A 25 -1.00 31.30 0.31
N VAL A 26 -1.10 32.60 0.57
CA VAL A 26 -1.44 33.18 1.87
C VAL A 26 -2.92 32.84 2.12
N ALA A 27 -3.18 31.76 2.86
CA ALA A 27 -4.49 31.49 3.42
C ALA A 27 -4.57 32.13 4.81
N THR A 28 -4.70 33.46 4.83
CA THR A 28 -5.29 34.17 5.95
C THR A 28 -6.79 33.93 5.91
N LEU A 29 -7.37 33.21 6.87
CA LEU A 29 -8.73 33.50 7.32
C LEU A 29 -8.98 32.98 8.74
N ALA A 30 -8.97 33.96 9.66
CA ALA A 30 -9.82 34.08 10.84
C ALA A 30 -9.88 32.90 11.84
N THR A 31 -9.00 32.97 12.83
CA THR A 31 -9.34 32.63 14.22
C THR A 31 -10.44 33.58 14.71
N ALA A 32 -11.71 33.17 14.62
CA ALA A 32 -12.79 33.83 15.34
C ALA A 32 -12.81 33.29 16.77
N GLY A 33 -12.01 33.91 17.65
CA GLY A 33 -12.21 33.82 19.08
C GLY A 33 -13.48 34.57 19.44
N VAL A 34 -14.49 33.87 19.94
CA VAL A 34 -15.65 34.51 20.59
C VAL A 34 -15.20 34.91 22.00
N LEU A 35 -14.61 36.10 22.11
CA LEU A 35 -14.57 36.85 23.36
C LEU A 35 -15.86 37.66 23.42
N ALA A 36 -16.88 37.14 24.10
CA ALA A 36 -18.07 37.89 24.44
C ALA A 36 -17.72 38.88 25.57
N THR A 37 -17.26 40.08 25.20
CA THR A 37 -17.20 41.23 26.09
C THR A 37 -18.62 41.76 26.30
N LEU A 38 -19.10 41.74 27.54
CA LEU A 38 -20.33 42.41 27.97
C LEU A 38 -20.13 43.92 27.82
N ALA A 39 -20.81 44.54 26.86
CA ALA A 39 -20.89 46.00 26.73
C ALA A 39 -22.37 46.39 26.61
N SER A 40 -22.89 46.96 27.70
CA SER A 40 -24.18 47.65 27.74
C SER A 40 -24.15 48.87 26.80
N PRO A 41 -25.24 49.21 26.10
CA PRO A 41 -25.36 50.55 25.53
C PRO A 41 -25.89 51.50 26.61
N ALA A 42 -25.08 52.49 26.97
CA ALA A 42 -25.48 53.70 27.67
C ALA A 42 -25.18 54.88 26.75
N VAL A 43 -26.22 55.47 26.14
CA VAL A 43 -26.19 56.74 25.37
C VAL A 43 -27.65 57.22 25.30
N ALA A 44 -28.04 58.48 25.48
CA ALA A 44 -27.44 59.66 26.10
C ALA A 44 -28.60 60.64 26.33
N ALA A 45 -28.52 61.41 27.41
CA ALA A 45 -29.41 62.54 27.65
C ALA A 45 -28.96 63.73 26.78
N ASP A 46 -29.88 64.26 25.97
CA ASP A 46 -29.73 65.59 25.40
C ASP A 46 -30.62 66.54 26.21
N ALA A 47 -30.00 67.59 26.74
CA ALA A 47 -30.66 68.69 27.42
C ALA A 47 -30.32 69.96 26.64
N GLU A 48 -31.31 70.55 25.97
CA GLU A 48 -31.32 71.98 25.72
C GLU A 48 -32.76 72.52 25.71
N ALA A 49 -32.93 73.67 26.36
CA ALA A 49 -34.18 74.25 26.80
C ALA A 49 -34.81 75.19 25.75
N ALA A 50 -36.15 75.29 25.72
CA ALA A 50 -36.91 76.48 26.15
C ALA A 50 -38.35 76.56 25.60
N ALA A 51 -39.27 76.85 26.53
CA ALA A 51 -40.51 77.64 26.40
C ALA A 51 -41.70 77.12 25.57
N SER A 52 -42.77 76.68 26.25
CA SER A 52 -43.91 77.56 26.59
C SER A 52 -45.00 76.75 27.28
N ALA A 53 -45.53 77.32 28.36
CA ALA A 53 -46.69 76.82 29.08
C ALA A 53 -47.95 77.04 28.24
N GLU A 54 -48.75 75.99 28.04
CA GLU A 54 -50.21 76.07 28.20
C GLU A 54 -50.74 74.75 28.77
N ASP A 55 -51.46 74.93 29.86
CA ASP A 55 -52.28 73.98 30.58
C ASP A 55 -53.52 73.61 29.74
N THR A 56 -53.55 72.39 29.22
CA THR A 56 -54.81 71.69 28.97
C THR A 56 -54.67 70.28 29.50
N GLY A 57 -55.24 70.10 30.69
CA GLY A 57 -55.21 68.87 31.46
C GLY A 57 -55.54 67.61 30.67
N LEU A 58 -54.83 66.56 31.08
CA LEU A 58 -54.96 65.12 30.85
C LEU A 58 -53.59 64.57 30.44
N THR A 59 -52.63 64.67 31.36
CA THR A 59 -51.52 63.74 31.36
C THR A 59 -52.11 62.35 31.58
N PRO A 60 -51.88 61.36 30.70
CA PRO A 60 -52.06 60.00 31.12
C PRO A 60 -51.05 59.80 32.25
N ILE A 61 -51.54 59.66 33.48
CA ILE A 61 -50.77 59.09 34.57
C ILE A 61 -50.53 57.64 34.16
N VAL A 62 -49.55 57.42 33.29
CA VAL A 62 -48.96 56.11 33.08
C VAL A 62 -48.36 55.77 34.43
N SER A 63 -49.02 54.86 35.13
CA SER A 63 -48.56 54.32 36.40
C SER A 63 -47.11 53.87 36.23
N MET A 64 -46.16 54.58 36.84
CA MET A 64 -44.75 54.19 36.84
C MET A 64 -44.51 52.83 37.51
N GLY A 65 -45.52 52.25 38.17
CA GLY A 65 -45.50 50.88 38.64
C GLY A 65 -45.52 49.84 37.52
N SER A 66 -46.18 50.10 36.37
CA SER A 66 -46.33 49.09 35.31
C SER A 66 -45.15 49.01 34.34
N LEU A 67 -44.43 50.11 34.11
CA LEU A 67 -43.28 50.14 33.18
C LEU A 67 -42.04 49.45 33.76
N ALA A 68 -41.86 49.53 35.08
CA ALA A 68 -40.77 48.85 35.78
C ALA A 68 -40.95 47.32 35.75
N ASP A 69 -42.20 46.85 35.89
CA ASP A 69 -42.56 45.44 35.75
C ASP A 69 -42.36 44.96 34.31
N GLU A 70 -42.72 45.76 33.30
CA GLU A 70 -42.51 45.44 31.87
C GLU A 70 -41.03 45.29 31.51
N ILE A 71 -40.16 46.18 32.01
CA ILE A 71 -38.70 46.10 31.79
C ILE A 71 -38.12 44.86 32.51
N ALA A 72 -38.61 44.54 33.70
CA ALA A 72 -38.20 43.35 34.45
C ALA A 72 -38.60 42.06 33.71
N ASP A 73 -39.81 42.02 33.16
CA ASP A 73 -40.31 40.91 32.35
C ASP A 73 -39.53 40.77 31.04
N GLN A 74 -39.20 41.88 30.38
CA GLN A 74 -38.43 41.89 29.14
C GLN A 74 -36.97 41.43 29.38
N ALA A 75 -36.35 41.85 30.48
CA ALA A 75 -35.03 41.38 30.90
C ALA A 75 -35.04 39.89 31.28
N ALA A 76 -36.12 39.40 31.90
CA ALA A 76 -36.31 37.99 32.19
C ALA A 76 -36.51 37.15 30.91
N ALA A 77 -37.24 37.66 29.92
CA ALA A 77 -37.43 37.03 28.62
C ALA A 77 -36.10 36.91 27.85
N GLN A 78 -35.32 38.00 27.77
CA GLN A 78 -33.99 37.99 27.14
C GLN A 78 -33.01 37.02 27.81
N LYS A 79 -33.04 36.93 29.15
CA LYS A 79 -32.23 35.94 29.88
C LYS A 79 -32.62 34.50 29.55
N ARG A 80 -33.92 34.21 29.39
CA ARG A 80 -34.40 32.88 29.03
C ARG A 80 -33.98 32.52 27.60
N GLU A 81 -34.14 33.42 26.64
CA GLU A 81 -33.70 33.20 25.26
C GLU A 81 -32.19 33.00 25.16
N ALA A 82 -31.38 33.78 25.89
CA ALA A 82 -29.94 33.62 25.93
C ALA A 82 -29.53 32.26 26.54
N ALA A 83 -30.21 31.82 27.61
CA ALA A 83 -29.99 30.52 28.21
C ALA A 83 -30.39 29.36 27.28
N GLU A 84 -31.51 29.47 26.57
CA GLU A 84 -31.95 28.49 25.58
C GLU A 84 -31.02 28.44 24.36
N ALA A 85 -30.53 29.59 23.89
CA ALA A 85 -29.55 29.67 22.80
C ALA A 85 -28.21 29.04 23.19
N ALA A 86 -27.73 29.29 24.42
CA ALA A 86 -26.54 28.66 24.96
C ALA A 86 -26.71 27.14 25.07
N ALA A 87 -27.84 26.66 25.62
CA ALA A 87 -28.14 25.23 25.71
C ALA A 87 -28.23 24.55 24.34
N ARG A 88 -28.83 25.23 23.33
CA ARG A 88 -28.85 24.73 21.94
C ARG A 88 -27.47 24.70 21.31
N ALA A 89 -26.61 25.67 21.59
CA ALA A 89 -25.23 25.72 21.10
C ALA A 89 -24.37 24.60 21.71
N GLU A 90 -24.50 24.35 23.01
CA GLU A 90 -23.84 23.24 23.71
C GLU A 90 -24.31 21.89 23.15
N ALA A 91 -25.62 21.67 23.02
CA ALA A 91 -26.17 20.44 22.45
C ALA A 91 -25.70 20.20 21.00
N LYS A 92 -25.59 21.28 20.20
CA LYS A 92 -25.06 21.19 18.83
C LYS A 92 -23.56 20.84 18.82
N ALA A 93 -22.76 21.46 19.69
CA ALA A 93 -21.33 21.19 19.80
C ALA A 93 -21.07 19.74 20.26
N GLU A 94 -21.86 19.23 21.20
CA GLU A 94 -21.81 17.84 21.64
C GLU A 94 -22.19 16.87 20.51
N ALA A 95 -23.27 17.15 19.77
CA ALA A 95 -23.69 16.35 18.62
C ALA A 95 -22.64 16.33 17.50
N GLU A 96 -22.00 17.47 17.20
CA GLU A 96 -20.92 17.55 16.23
C GLU A 96 -19.66 16.80 16.70
N ALA A 97 -19.30 16.91 17.98
CA ALA A 97 -18.19 16.17 18.57
C ALA A 97 -18.44 14.65 18.55
N GLU A 98 -19.66 14.22 18.86
CA GLU A 98 -20.06 12.82 18.78
C GLU A 98 -20.06 12.31 17.33
N ALA A 99 -20.59 13.10 16.39
CA ALA A 99 -20.57 12.78 14.97
C ALA A 99 -19.13 12.66 14.44
N LYS A 100 -18.22 13.56 14.85
CA LYS A 100 -16.80 13.49 14.51
C LYS A 100 -16.14 12.24 15.09
N ARG A 101 -16.37 11.91 16.37
CA ARG A 101 -15.85 10.69 17.00
C ARG A 101 -16.36 9.43 16.30
N LYS A 102 -17.64 9.38 15.95
CA LYS A 102 -18.24 8.28 15.18
C LYS A 102 -17.65 8.18 13.77
N ALA A 103 -17.42 9.30 13.10
CA ALA A 103 -16.80 9.32 11.78
C ALA A 103 -15.34 8.84 11.82
N GLU A 104 -14.56 9.28 12.82
CA GLU A 104 -13.17 8.84 13.03
C GLU A 104 -13.09 7.35 13.39
N ALA A 105 -14.00 6.86 14.25
CA ALA A 105 -14.08 5.43 14.58
C ALA A 105 -14.38 4.58 13.33
N ARG A 106 -15.38 4.97 12.54
CA ARG A 106 -15.72 4.29 11.26
C ARG A 106 -14.56 4.36 10.27
N ALA A 107 -13.88 5.50 10.15
CA ALA A 107 -12.71 5.64 9.27
C ALA A 107 -11.57 4.71 9.70
N LYS A 108 -11.32 4.58 11.01
CA LYS A 108 -10.34 3.65 11.57
C LYS A 108 -10.71 2.20 11.26
N GLU A 109 -11.96 1.80 11.49
CA GLU A 109 -12.47 0.45 11.19
C GLU A 109 -12.32 0.10 9.70
N ILE A 110 -12.67 1.02 8.80
CA ILE A 110 -12.53 0.85 7.35
C ILE A 110 -11.05 0.68 6.98
N ARG A 111 -10.15 1.49 7.54
CA ARG A 111 -8.70 1.37 7.27
C ARG A 111 -8.18 0.02 7.73
N GLU A 112 -8.49 -0.40 8.95
CA GLU A 112 -8.07 -1.69 9.48
C GLU A 112 -8.65 -2.86 8.68
N ALA A 113 -9.91 -2.78 8.25
CA ALA A 113 -10.52 -3.79 7.39
C ALA A 113 -9.81 -3.90 6.04
N LYS A 114 -9.48 -2.76 5.41
CA LYS A 114 -8.70 -2.71 4.17
C LYS A 114 -7.30 -3.30 4.35
N GLU A 115 -6.62 -2.98 5.44
CA GLU A 115 -5.30 -3.54 5.75
C GLU A 115 -5.35 -5.05 5.97
N ARG A 116 -6.36 -5.56 6.70
CA ARG A 116 -6.57 -7.01 6.88
C ARG A 116 -6.81 -7.70 5.53
N ALA A 117 -7.68 -7.14 4.69
CA ALA A 117 -7.96 -7.67 3.36
C ALA A 117 -6.71 -7.68 2.47
N ALA A 118 -5.91 -6.62 2.50
CA ALA A 118 -4.64 -6.54 1.75
C ALA A 118 -3.62 -7.59 2.22
N ARG A 119 -3.46 -7.79 3.53
CA ARG A 119 -2.57 -8.83 4.09
C ARG A 119 -3.03 -10.24 3.72
N GLU A 120 -4.34 -10.48 3.71
CA GLU A 120 -4.88 -11.77 3.27
C GLU A 120 -4.67 -11.99 1.77
N ALA A 121 -4.90 -10.98 0.94
CA ALA A 121 -4.65 -11.06 -0.49
C ALA A 121 -3.18 -11.34 -0.79
N GLU A 122 -2.25 -10.67 -0.11
CA GLU A 122 -0.82 -10.90 -0.28
C GLU A 122 -0.42 -12.30 0.20
N ARG A 123 -0.94 -12.77 1.34
CA ARG A 123 -0.71 -14.15 1.81
C ARG A 123 -1.18 -15.18 0.79
N LYS A 124 -2.38 -15.00 0.20
CA LYS A 124 -2.90 -15.87 -0.85
C LYS A 124 -2.01 -15.86 -2.10
N ARG A 125 -1.53 -14.68 -2.50
CA ARG A 125 -0.62 -14.52 -3.63
C ARG A 125 0.70 -15.24 -3.40
N LEU A 126 1.32 -15.09 -2.23
CA LEU A 126 2.62 -15.70 -1.90
C LEU A 126 2.54 -17.22 -1.72
N ASN A 127 1.37 -17.76 -1.35
CA ASN A 127 1.14 -19.19 -1.23
C ASN A 127 0.67 -19.86 -2.55
N ALA A 128 0.33 -19.07 -3.58
CA ALA A 128 -0.08 -19.61 -4.86
C ALA A 128 1.14 -20.16 -5.63
N PHE A 129 0.90 -21.17 -6.47
CA PHE A 129 1.90 -21.66 -7.41
C PHE A 129 1.58 -21.20 -8.85
N ARG A 130 2.61 -21.25 -9.70
CA ARG A 130 2.57 -20.87 -11.12
C ARG A 130 3.31 -21.90 -11.98
N LEU A 131 2.94 -21.97 -13.26
CA LEU A 131 3.77 -22.67 -14.25
C LEU A 131 5.13 -21.96 -14.39
N PRO A 132 6.24 -22.70 -14.50
CA PRO A 132 7.58 -22.11 -14.60
C PRO A 132 7.83 -21.41 -15.95
N VAL A 133 7.08 -21.81 -16.99
CA VAL A 133 7.04 -21.16 -18.31
C VAL A 133 5.58 -20.95 -18.70
N ALA A 134 5.18 -19.70 -18.91
CA ALA A 134 3.80 -19.37 -19.23
C ALA A 134 3.38 -19.97 -20.58
N GLY A 135 2.21 -20.62 -20.63
CA GLY A 135 1.65 -21.21 -21.85
C GLY A 135 2.41 -22.40 -22.43
N SER A 136 3.38 -22.95 -21.68
CA SER A 136 4.12 -24.15 -22.08
C SER A 136 3.37 -25.43 -21.73
N HIS A 137 3.76 -26.54 -22.36
CA HIS A 137 3.38 -27.91 -22.02
C HIS A 137 4.64 -28.76 -21.82
N VAL A 138 4.46 -29.93 -21.22
CA VAL A 138 5.53 -30.93 -21.04
C VAL A 138 5.78 -31.64 -22.38
N THR A 139 7.05 -31.69 -22.78
CA THR A 139 7.54 -32.36 -23.99
C THR A 139 8.17 -33.71 -23.68
N THR A 140 8.90 -33.80 -22.58
CA THR A 140 9.48 -35.06 -22.07
C THR A 140 9.09 -35.24 -20.62
N GLY A 141 8.50 -36.41 -20.33
CA GLY A 141 7.93 -36.72 -19.02
C GLY A 141 8.97 -37.21 -18.02
N TYR A 142 8.58 -37.15 -16.75
CA TYR A 142 9.33 -37.71 -15.63
C TYR A 142 9.45 -39.23 -15.75
N GLN A 143 10.63 -39.75 -15.41
CA GLN A 143 11.01 -41.15 -15.53
C GLN A 143 10.94 -41.74 -16.95
N THR A 144 10.93 -40.88 -17.98
CA THR A 144 11.17 -41.34 -19.35
C THR A 144 12.52 -42.04 -19.39
N GLY A 145 12.56 -43.31 -19.79
CA GLY A 145 13.77 -44.11 -19.82
C GLY A 145 14.60 -43.87 -21.08
N GLY A 146 15.92 -44.05 -20.99
CA GLY A 146 16.80 -43.98 -22.16
C GLY A 146 18.27 -43.74 -21.83
N SER A 147 19.15 -43.94 -22.82
CA SER A 147 20.59 -43.75 -22.71
C SER A 147 21.03 -42.27 -22.67
N LEU A 148 20.09 -41.34 -22.85
CA LEU A 148 20.35 -39.89 -22.77
C LEU A 148 20.62 -39.41 -21.34
N TRP A 149 20.15 -40.16 -20.33
CA TRP A 149 20.32 -39.81 -18.91
C TRP A 149 21.26 -40.79 -18.22
N SER A 150 22.21 -40.27 -17.45
CA SER A 150 23.21 -41.09 -16.75
C SER A 150 22.60 -42.02 -15.70
N SER A 151 21.44 -41.66 -15.12
CA SER A 151 20.61 -42.50 -14.24
C SER A 151 19.82 -43.58 -14.99
N GLY A 152 19.75 -43.51 -16.32
CA GLY A 152 18.88 -44.34 -17.15
C GLY A 152 17.44 -43.81 -17.26
N SER A 153 17.09 -42.74 -16.55
CA SER A 153 15.75 -42.12 -16.62
C SER A 153 15.79 -40.60 -16.38
N HIS A 154 14.78 -39.91 -16.91
CA HIS A 154 14.61 -38.48 -16.75
C HIS A 154 14.18 -38.11 -15.32
N SER A 155 15.02 -37.37 -14.58
CA SER A 155 14.78 -36.94 -13.19
C SER A 155 13.78 -35.78 -13.05
N GLY A 156 13.34 -35.20 -14.17
CA GLY A 156 12.45 -34.04 -14.20
C GLY A 156 11.39 -34.10 -15.28
N VAL A 157 10.89 -32.95 -15.66
CA VAL A 157 10.08 -32.76 -16.86
C VAL A 157 10.65 -31.63 -17.71
N ASP A 158 10.50 -31.75 -19.02
CA ASP A 158 10.97 -30.74 -19.95
C ASP A 158 9.80 -29.94 -20.49
N PHE A 159 9.79 -28.64 -20.20
CA PHE A 159 8.83 -27.69 -20.75
C PHE A 159 9.32 -27.15 -22.10
N ARG A 160 8.41 -27.09 -23.08
CA ARG A 160 8.68 -26.46 -24.37
C ARG A 160 9.01 -24.97 -24.21
N ALA A 161 10.25 -24.60 -24.46
CA ALA A 161 10.68 -23.20 -24.39
C ALA A 161 11.79 -22.91 -25.42
N ALA A 162 11.61 -21.86 -26.23
CA ALA A 162 12.70 -21.36 -27.07
C ALA A 162 13.74 -20.65 -26.19
N SER A 163 15.01 -20.65 -26.60
CA SER A 163 16.05 -19.91 -25.86
C SER A 163 15.65 -18.45 -25.66
N GLY A 164 15.84 -17.93 -24.45
CA GLY A 164 15.43 -16.58 -24.08
C GLY A 164 14.00 -16.48 -23.56
N THR A 165 13.21 -17.57 -23.53
CA THR A 165 11.87 -17.54 -22.91
C THR A 165 12.01 -17.33 -21.41
N THR A 166 11.22 -16.42 -20.84
CA THR A 166 11.20 -16.10 -19.41
C THR A 166 10.87 -17.34 -18.58
N VAL A 167 11.73 -17.63 -17.59
CA VAL A 167 11.52 -18.67 -16.57
C VAL A 167 11.24 -18.01 -15.24
N VAL A 168 10.18 -18.44 -14.56
CA VAL A 168 9.74 -17.89 -13.28
C VAL A 168 9.80 -18.93 -12.16
N SER A 169 9.95 -18.46 -10.92
CA SER A 169 9.78 -19.33 -9.75
C SER A 169 8.35 -19.83 -9.67
N VAL A 170 8.18 -21.14 -9.49
CA VAL A 170 6.85 -21.75 -9.37
C VAL A 170 6.14 -21.35 -8.08
N GLY A 171 6.86 -20.93 -7.05
CA GLY A 171 6.32 -20.55 -5.74
C GLY A 171 7.24 -19.61 -4.95
N SER A 172 6.91 -19.37 -3.68
CA SER A 172 7.78 -18.61 -2.77
C SER A 172 8.89 -19.51 -2.20
N GLY A 173 10.10 -18.98 -2.12
CA GLY A 173 11.23 -19.71 -1.56
C GLY A 173 12.52 -18.91 -1.48
N THR A 174 13.60 -19.59 -1.15
CA THR A 174 14.98 -19.04 -1.11
C THR A 174 15.85 -19.78 -2.10
N VAL A 175 16.56 -19.04 -2.94
CA VAL A 175 17.56 -19.59 -3.87
C VAL A 175 18.71 -20.18 -3.05
N VAL A 176 18.95 -21.48 -3.21
CA VAL A 176 20.05 -22.20 -2.53
C VAL A 176 21.20 -22.50 -3.48
N GLU A 177 20.94 -22.56 -4.79
CA GLU A 177 21.97 -22.68 -5.82
C GLU A 177 21.63 -21.77 -7.01
N ALA A 178 22.64 -21.13 -7.58
CA ALA A 178 22.54 -20.31 -8.78
C ALA A 178 23.90 -20.28 -9.49
N GLY A 179 24.04 -21.02 -10.58
CA GLY A 179 25.31 -21.10 -11.31
C GLY A 179 25.41 -22.33 -12.21
N TRP A 180 26.63 -22.76 -12.51
CA TRP A 180 26.88 -23.93 -13.34
C TRP A 180 26.70 -25.24 -12.55
N GLY A 181 25.76 -26.08 -12.97
CA GLY A 181 25.36 -27.34 -12.31
C GLY A 181 25.77 -28.60 -13.08
N GLY A 182 26.87 -28.55 -13.82
CA GLY A 182 27.35 -29.69 -14.60
C GLY A 182 26.42 -30.02 -15.77
N ALA A 183 25.82 -31.21 -15.78
CA ALA A 183 24.93 -31.65 -16.85
C ALA A 183 23.70 -30.74 -17.02
N TYR A 184 23.24 -30.10 -15.94
CA TYR A 184 22.14 -29.13 -15.98
C TYR A 184 22.54 -27.77 -16.60
N GLY A 185 23.82 -27.53 -16.88
CA GLY A 185 24.30 -26.24 -17.37
C GLY A 185 24.08 -25.11 -16.37
N ASN A 186 23.66 -23.93 -16.83
CA ASN A 186 23.21 -22.89 -15.90
C ASN A 186 21.91 -23.34 -15.23
N ASN A 187 21.94 -23.37 -13.91
CA ASN A 187 20.85 -23.91 -13.12
C ASN A 187 20.57 -23.04 -11.90
N ILE A 188 19.34 -23.18 -11.40
CA ILE A 188 18.87 -22.56 -10.16
C ILE A 188 18.18 -23.64 -9.34
N VAL A 189 18.50 -23.74 -8.05
CA VAL A 189 17.75 -24.54 -7.09
C VAL A 189 17.14 -23.61 -6.04
N ILE A 190 15.83 -23.75 -5.81
CA ILE A 190 15.08 -22.97 -4.83
C ILE A 190 14.53 -23.89 -3.75
N ARG A 191 14.85 -23.62 -2.49
CA ARG A 191 14.17 -24.19 -1.34
C ARG A 191 12.84 -23.48 -1.14
N MET A 192 11.76 -24.20 -1.35
CA MET A 192 10.39 -23.70 -1.25
C MET A 192 9.96 -23.59 0.22
N ASN A 193 8.99 -22.72 0.49
CA ASN A 193 8.49 -22.51 1.86
C ASN A 193 7.81 -23.75 2.48
N ASP A 194 7.39 -24.71 1.65
CA ASP A 194 6.82 -25.99 2.09
C ASP A 194 7.88 -27.05 2.42
N GLY A 195 9.17 -26.69 2.37
CA GLY A 195 10.30 -27.57 2.67
C GLY A 195 10.81 -28.38 1.48
N THR A 196 10.13 -28.33 0.33
CA THR A 196 10.58 -28.99 -0.90
C THR A 196 11.59 -28.13 -1.67
N TYR A 197 12.18 -28.68 -2.71
CA TYR A 197 13.13 -27.99 -3.57
C TYR A 197 12.65 -28.05 -5.02
N THR A 198 12.92 -26.99 -5.78
CA THR A 198 12.66 -26.97 -7.23
C THR A 198 13.92 -26.59 -7.97
N GLN A 199 14.23 -27.31 -9.05
CA GLN A 199 15.38 -27.04 -9.90
C GLN A 199 14.92 -26.56 -11.28
N TYR A 200 15.67 -25.63 -11.85
CA TYR A 200 15.49 -25.05 -13.18
C TYR A 200 16.81 -25.19 -13.93
N GLY A 201 16.86 -26.09 -14.92
CA GLY A 201 18.06 -26.41 -15.68
C GLY A 201 18.10 -25.81 -17.09
N HIS A 202 19.25 -25.95 -17.72
CA HIS A 202 19.57 -25.56 -19.10
C HIS A 202 19.36 -24.08 -19.43
N LEU A 203 19.45 -23.20 -18.44
CA LEU A 203 19.16 -21.77 -18.62
C LEU A 203 20.19 -21.07 -19.53
N SER A 204 19.76 -20.10 -20.33
CA SER A 204 20.69 -19.23 -21.06
C SER A 204 21.24 -18.11 -20.17
N SER A 205 20.47 -17.68 -19.17
CA SER A 205 20.90 -16.70 -18.18
C SER A 205 20.20 -16.89 -16.83
N ILE A 206 20.90 -16.46 -15.77
CA ILE A 206 20.42 -16.48 -14.39
C ILE A 206 20.20 -15.03 -13.94
N ALA A 207 19.04 -14.73 -13.36
CA ALA A 207 18.64 -13.39 -12.91
C ALA A 207 18.58 -13.26 -11.39
N VAL A 208 18.98 -14.29 -10.65
CA VAL A 208 18.93 -14.35 -9.18
C VAL A 208 20.26 -14.80 -8.60
N SER A 209 20.45 -14.60 -7.30
CA SER A 209 21.65 -15.01 -6.55
C SER A 209 21.29 -15.90 -5.37
N VAL A 210 22.25 -16.71 -4.93
CA VAL A 210 22.10 -17.54 -3.72
C VAL A 210 21.74 -16.66 -2.51
N GLY A 211 20.79 -17.12 -1.69
CA GLY A 211 20.25 -16.39 -0.55
C GLY A 211 19.09 -15.44 -0.88
N GLN A 212 18.84 -15.17 -2.17
CA GLN A 212 17.73 -14.32 -2.57
C GLN A 212 16.38 -15.00 -2.29
N GLN A 213 15.45 -14.24 -1.72
CA GLN A 213 14.04 -14.63 -1.62
C GLN A 213 13.34 -14.37 -2.94
N VAL A 214 12.56 -15.34 -3.39
CA VAL A 214 11.75 -15.26 -4.61
C VAL A 214 10.29 -15.50 -4.30
N THR A 215 9.42 -14.92 -5.12
CA THR A 215 7.96 -15.05 -5.01
C THR A 215 7.39 -15.76 -6.25
N PRO A 216 6.15 -16.28 -6.18
CA PRO A 216 5.57 -17.03 -7.29
C PRO A 216 5.41 -16.13 -8.52
N GLY A 217 5.89 -16.60 -9.67
CA GLY A 217 5.86 -15.83 -10.92
C GLY A 217 6.97 -14.78 -11.05
N GLN A 218 7.86 -14.63 -10.05
CA GLN A 218 9.05 -13.81 -10.19
C GLN A 218 10.00 -14.43 -11.22
N GLN A 219 10.47 -13.64 -12.18
CA GLN A 219 11.49 -14.07 -13.13
C GLN A 219 12.78 -14.44 -12.40
N ILE A 220 13.30 -15.63 -12.69
CA ILE A 220 14.55 -16.15 -12.11
C ILE A 220 15.64 -16.37 -13.16
N GLY A 221 15.28 -16.45 -14.43
CA GLY A 221 16.23 -16.63 -15.53
C GLY A 221 15.54 -16.68 -16.87
N LEU A 222 16.32 -17.04 -17.89
CA LEU A 222 15.83 -17.30 -19.24
C LEU A 222 16.17 -18.73 -19.63
N SER A 223 15.23 -19.43 -20.26
CA SER A 223 15.45 -20.78 -20.81
C SER A 223 16.54 -20.77 -21.88
N GLY A 224 17.15 -21.92 -22.11
CA GLY A 224 18.31 -22.04 -23.00
C GLY A 224 18.53 -23.49 -23.41
N SER A 225 19.80 -23.82 -23.70
CA SER A 225 20.24 -25.16 -24.07
C SER A 225 21.65 -25.43 -23.55
N THR A 226 22.01 -24.87 -22.38
CA THR A 226 23.35 -25.07 -21.79
C THR A 226 23.45 -26.42 -21.09
N GLY A 227 24.66 -26.97 -20.97
CA GLY A 227 24.88 -28.27 -20.34
C GLY A 227 24.61 -29.42 -21.32
N ASN A 228 24.20 -30.57 -20.80
CA ASN A 228 23.81 -31.73 -21.61
C ASN A 228 22.35 -31.57 -22.06
N SER A 229 22.16 -30.92 -23.21
CA SER A 229 20.85 -30.69 -23.80
C SER A 229 20.90 -30.90 -25.31
N THR A 230 19.82 -31.46 -25.87
CA THR A 230 19.67 -31.71 -27.32
C THR A 230 19.05 -30.52 -28.06
N GLY A 231 18.54 -29.52 -27.34
CA GLY A 231 17.97 -28.31 -27.91
C GLY A 231 17.25 -27.45 -26.86
N PRO A 232 16.77 -26.25 -27.23
CA PRO A 232 16.17 -25.34 -26.26
C PRO A 232 14.92 -25.89 -25.57
N HIS A 233 14.95 -25.90 -24.23
CA HIS A 233 13.82 -26.23 -23.36
C HIS A 233 14.09 -25.70 -21.93
N LEU A 234 13.13 -25.88 -21.03
CA LEU A 234 13.37 -25.79 -19.59
C LEU A 234 13.25 -27.18 -18.98
N HIS A 235 14.34 -27.66 -18.40
CA HIS A 235 14.29 -28.82 -17.51
C HIS A 235 13.85 -28.37 -16.11
N PHE A 236 12.83 -29.02 -15.55
CA PHE A 236 12.27 -28.70 -14.25
C PHE A 236 12.16 -29.94 -13.37
N GLU A 237 12.69 -29.84 -12.16
CA GLU A 237 12.52 -30.88 -11.14
C GLU A 237 11.81 -30.34 -9.91
N ALA A 238 11.09 -31.25 -9.25
CA ALA A 238 10.68 -31.09 -7.86
C ALA A 238 11.43 -32.15 -7.04
N ARG A 239 11.97 -31.78 -5.88
CA ARG A 239 12.85 -32.60 -5.07
C ARG A 239 12.51 -32.52 -3.58
N THR A 240 12.86 -33.58 -2.85
CA THR A 240 12.73 -33.63 -1.38
C THR A 240 13.93 -33.03 -0.64
N THR A 241 15.11 -33.00 -1.28
CA THR A 241 16.30 -32.28 -0.80
C THR A 241 16.91 -31.43 -1.93
N ALA A 242 17.96 -30.65 -1.65
CA ALA A 242 18.66 -29.92 -2.71
C ALA A 242 19.41 -30.86 -3.68
N GLU A 243 19.77 -32.04 -3.18
CA GLU A 243 20.70 -32.96 -3.84
C GLU A 243 20.04 -33.74 -4.99
N TYR A 244 20.88 -34.09 -5.97
CA TYR A 244 20.50 -34.99 -7.06
C TYR A 244 20.06 -36.37 -6.54
N GLY A 245 19.07 -36.97 -7.22
CA GLY A 245 18.50 -38.28 -6.86
C GLY A 245 17.42 -38.22 -5.78
N SER A 246 17.05 -37.03 -5.32
CA SER A 246 15.93 -36.80 -4.40
C SER A 246 14.65 -36.34 -5.13
N ASP A 247 14.61 -36.54 -6.45
CA ASP A 247 13.54 -36.15 -7.36
C ASP A 247 12.21 -36.85 -7.05
N MET A 248 11.14 -36.11 -7.31
CA MET A 248 9.75 -36.57 -7.21
C MET A 248 8.99 -36.07 -8.44
N ASN A 249 7.85 -36.71 -8.75
CA ASN A 249 7.06 -36.38 -9.93
C ASN A 249 6.69 -34.88 -9.98
N PRO A 250 7.27 -34.08 -10.89
CA PRO A 250 7.08 -32.63 -10.90
C PRO A 250 5.66 -32.22 -11.33
N VAL A 251 5.00 -33.02 -12.18
CA VAL A 251 3.62 -32.77 -12.62
C VAL A 251 2.65 -32.96 -11.45
N ALA A 252 2.82 -34.05 -10.69
CA ALA A 252 2.02 -34.30 -9.50
C ALA A 252 2.25 -33.21 -8.44
N TYR A 253 3.50 -32.80 -8.26
CA TYR A 253 3.89 -31.70 -7.36
C TYR A 253 3.18 -30.38 -7.71
N LEU A 254 3.17 -30.00 -8.99
CA LEU A 254 2.52 -28.78 -9.48
C LEU A 254 0.99 -28.86 -9.37
N ARG A 255 0.39 -30.00 -9.76
CA ARG A 255 -1.07 -30.21 -9.70
C ARG A 255 -1.61 -30.19 -8.28
N ALA A 256 -0.89 -30.77 -7.32
CA ALA A 256 -1.25 -30.71 -5.90
C ALA A 256 -1.32 -29.27 -5.35
N ARG A 257 -0.69 -28.30 -6.03
CA ARG A 257 -0.67 -26.87 -5.69
C ARG A 257 -1.56 -26.02 -6.60
N GLY A 258 -2.48 -26.67 -7.32
CA GLY A 258 -3.48 -26.01 -8.16
C GLY A 258 -2.95 -25.51 -9.51
N VAL A 259 -1.77 -25.94 -9.94
CA VAL A 259 -1.23 -25.59 -11.26
C VAL A 259 -1.68 -26.61 -12.30
N SER A 260 -2.26 -26.12 -13.39
CA SER A 260 -2.57 -26.93 -14.57
C SER A 260 -1.31 -27.08 -15.42
N VAL A 261 -0.95 -28.34 -15.73
CA VAL A 261 0.25 -28.74 -16.47
C VAL A 261 -0.16 -29.68 -17.59
#